data_AF-A0A7Y2ZXI9-F1
#
_entry.id   AF-A0A7Y2ZXI9-F1
#
_cell.length_a   1.000
_cell.length_b   1.000
_cell.length_c   1.000
_cell.angle_alpha   90.00
_cell.angle_beta   90.00
_cell.angle_gamma   90.00
#
_symmetry.space_group_name_H-M   'P 1'
#
loop_
_entity.id
_entity.type
_entity.pdbx_description
1 polymer ?
#
loop_
_entity_poly.entity_id
_entity_poly.type
_entity_poly.pdbx_seq_one_letter_code
_entity_poly.pdbx_strand_id
1 'polypeptide(L)' 'MEMKKVLAGWSKVCPGCNIGRKYPDSFIGKKVRTHWEKGCTTHDAYVEVYGSDEPSSNKSKDTSNEK' A
#
# COMPACT_ATOMS: atom_id res chain seq x y z
N MET A 1 2.19 8.78 19.99
CA MET A 1 3.03 7.95 19.08
C MET A 1 2.75 6.46 19.21
N GLU A 2 2.55 5.91 20.42
CA GLU A 2 2.38 4.46 20.62
C GLU A 2 1.17 3.86 19.88
N MET A 3 -0.01 4.48 19.98
CA MET A 3 -1.19 4.00 19.25
C MET A 3 -0.99 3.98 17.72
N LYS A 4 -0.28 4.98 17.17
CA LYS A 4 0.04 5.02 15.74
C LYS A 4 0.96 3.86 15.34
N LYS A 5 1.97 3.53 16.16
CA LYS A 5 2.83 2.35 15.91
C LYS A 5 2.04 1.04 15.95
N VAL A 6 1.06 0.91 16.84
CA VAL A 6 0.16 -0.26 16.89
C VAL A 6 -0.68 -0.35 15.62
N LEU A 7 -1.34 0.74 15.21
CA LEU A 7 -2.13 0.80 13.97
C LEU A 7 -1.27 0.53 12.71
N ALA A 8 -0.05 1.07 12.68
CA ALA A 8 0.91 0.81 11.63
C ALA A 8 1.33 -0.68 11.61
N GLY A 9 1.47 -1.32 12.78
CA GLY A 9 1.67 -2.76 12.91
C GLY A 9 0.49 -3.57 12.34
N TRP A 10 -0.74 -3.13 12.62
CA TRP A 10 -1.95 -3.74 12.05
C TRP A 10 -1.97 -3.72 10.52
N SER A 11 -1.44 -2.66 9.89
CA SER A 11 -1.29 -2.60 8.44
C SER A 11 -0.39 -3.71 7.89
N LYS A 12 0.68 -4.10 8.61
CA LYS A 12 1.59 -5.18 8.18
C LYS A 12 0.95 -6.56 8.17
N VAL A 13 -0.07 -6.77 9.02
CA VAL A 13 -0.80 -8.06 9.11
C VAL A 13 -2.14 -8.03 8.37
N CYS A 14 -2.64 -6.85 8.00
CA CYS A 14 -3.87 -6.70 7.23
C CYS A 14 -3.73 -7.34 5.84
N PRO A 15 -4.53 -8.37 5.50
CA PRO A 15 -4.44 -9.03 4.20
C PRO A 15 -4.69 -8.07 3.03
N GLY A 16 -5.67 -7.18 3.19
CA GLY A 16 -5.97 -6.14 2.20
C GLY A 16 -4.78 -5.23 1.98
N CYS A 17 -4.19 -4.67 3.04
CA CYS A 17 -3.06 -3.76 2.89
C CYS A 17 -1.83 -4.45 2.28
N ASN A 18 -1.60 -5.73 2.61
CA ASN A 18 -0.54 -6.52 1.98
C ASN A 18 -0.76 -6.73 0.49
N ILE A 19 -1.99 -7.00 0.06
CA ILE A 19 -2.34 -7.11 -1.37
C ILE A 19 -2.17 -5.75 -2.06
N GLY A 20 -2.63 -4.66 -1.44
CA GLY A 20 -2.50 -3.30 -1.98
C GLY A 20 -1.05 -2.89 -2.22
N ARG A 21 -0.13 -3.27 -1.32
CA ARG A 21 1.31 -3.00 -1.48
C ARG A 21 1.99 -3.94 -2.48
N LYS A 22 1.68 -5.25 -2.42
CA LYS A 22 2.39 -6.28 -3.20
C LYS A 22 1.91 -6.35 -4.65
N TYR A 23 0.62 -6.10 -4.89
CA TYR A 23 -0.01 -6.24 -6.20
C TYR A 23 -0.94 -5.05 -6.50
N PRO A 24 -0.41 -3.82 -6.54
CA PRO A 24 -1.21 -2.59 -6.62
C PRO A 24 -2.14 -2.55 -7.85
N ASP A 25 -1.71 -3.12 -8.98
CA ASP A 25 -2.46 -3.08 -10.24
C ASP A 25 -3.41 -4.27 -10.45
N SER A 26 -3.42 -5.24 -9.54
CA SER A 26 -4.38 -6.35 -9.59
C SER A 26 -5.80 -5.86 -9.33
N PHE A 27 -6.81 -6.64 -9.73
CA PHE A 27 -8.23 -6.30 -9.48
C PHE A 27 -8.52 -6.01 -8.00
N ILE A 28 -7.96 -6.83 -7.10
CA ILE A 28 -8.11 -6.64 -5.65
C ILE A 28 -7.21 -5.50 -5.16
N GLY A 29 -5.98 -5.37 -5.67
CA GLY A 29 -5.07 -4.29 -5.32
C GLY A 29 -5.66 -2.91 -5.60
N LYS A 30 -6.26 -2.71 -6.77
CA LYS A 30 -6.96 -1.47 -7.13
C LYS A 30 -8.09 -1.15 -6.16
N LYS A 31 -8.92 -2.15 -5.79
CA LYS A 31 -9.97 -1.97 -4.78
C LYS A 31 -9.42 -1.57 -3.41
N VAL A 32 -8.31 -2.16 -2.99
CA VAL A 32 -7.64 -1.79 -1.73
C VAL A 32 -7.11 -0.37 -1.80
N ARG A 33 -6.48 0.05 -2.90
CA ARG A 33 -6.00 1.44 -3.04
C ARG A 33 -7.15 2.44 -3.03
N THR A 34 -8.27 2.14 -3.70
CA THR A 34 -9.50 2.94 -3.58
C THR A 34 -10.04 2.99 -2.14
N HIS A 35 -9.86 1.93 -1.35
CA HIS A 35 -10.20 1.97 0.07
C HIS A 35 -9.26 2.89 0.86
N TRP A 36 -7.96 2.90 0.56
CA TRP A 36 -7.00 3.83 1.18
C TRP A 36 -7.32 5.29 0.84
N GLU A 37 -7.64 5.60 -0.42
CA GLU A 37 -8.05 6.94 -0.86
C GLU A 37 -9.29 7.45 -0.13
N LYS A 38 -10.20 6.55 0.28
CA LYS A 38 -11.38 6.88 1.09
C LYS A 38 -11.08 7.05 2.58
N GLY A 39 -9.87 6.72 3.01
CA GLY A 39 -9.43 6.72 4.40
C GLY A 39 -9.30 5.31 4.96
N CYS A 40 -8.10 5.00 5.45
CA CYS A 40 -7.81 3.73 6.11
C CYS A 40 -6.82 3.97 7.25
N THR A 41 -7.34 4.07 8.48
CA THR A 41 -6.57 4.47 9.65
C THR A 41 -5.30 3.65 9.91
N THR A 42 -5.33 2.35 9.58
CA THR A 42 -4.15 1.49 9.71
C THR A 42 -3.11 1.75 8.63
N HIS A 43 -3.55 2.00 7.38
CA HIS A 43 -2.66 2.40 6.29
C HIS A 43 -2.10 3.80 6.51
N ASP A 44 -2.93 4.77 6.90
CA ASP A 44 -2.49 6.15 7.13
C ASP A 44 -1.43 6.20 8.25
N ALA A 45 -1.67 5.48 9.36
CA ALA A 45 -0.68 5.32 10.41
C ALA A 45 0.59 4.60 9.94
N TYR A 46 0.47 3.64 9.02
CA TYR A 46 1.61 2.95 8.43
C TYR A 46 2.48 3.88 7.59
N VAL A 47 1.87 4.70 6.72
CA VAL A 47 2.56 5.70 5.89
C VAL A 47 3.25 6.74 6.77
N GLU A 48 2.59 7.22 7.82
CA GLU A 48 3.15 8.20 8.74
C GLU A 48 4.35 7.65 9.54
N VAL A 49 4.32 6.36 9.94
CA VAL A 49 5.35 5.76 10.79
C VAL A 49 6.55 5.24 10.00
N TYR A 50 6.32 4.62 8.85
CA TYR A 50 7.37 3.93 8.08
C TYR A 50 7.84 4.72 6.85
N GLY A 51 7.12 5.78 6.45
CA GLY A 51 7.30 6.39 5.15
C GLY A 51 6.74 5.47 4.05
N SER A 52 6.14 6.04 3.01
CA SER A 52 5.65 5.26 1.87
C SER A 52 6.84 4.66 1.10
N ASP A 53 7.31 3.49 1.51
CA ASP A 53 7.90 2.47 0.63
C ASP A 53 6.82 1.86 -0.30
N GLU A 54 5.77 2.63 -0.62
CA GLU A 54 4.79 2.21 -1.59
C GLU A 54 5.41 2.27 -2.99
N PRO A 55 5.10 1.30 -3.85
CA PRO A 55 5.29 1.51 -5.27
C PRO A 55 4.43 2.72 -5.68
N SER A 56 5.12 3.84 -5.89
CA SER A 56 4.59 5.00 -6.61
C SER A 56 3.87 4.49 -7.85
N SER A 57 2.63 4.91 -8.07
CA SER A 57 1.88 4.52 -9.28
C SER A 57 2.54 5.03 -10.57
N ASN A 58 3.65 5.77 -10.47
CA ASN A 58 4.44 6.28 -11.57
C ASN A 58 5.78 5.54 -11.67
N LYS A 59 5.75 4.24 -11.99
CA LYS A 59 6.74 3.67 -12.89
C LYS A 59 6.04 3.32 -14.19
N SER A 60 5.94 4.34 -15.03
CA SER A 60 5.83 4.17 -16.47
C SER A 60 6.81 3.08 -16.91
N LYS A 61 6.28 1.98 -17.44
CA LYS A 61 6.75 1.31 -18.65
C LYS A 61 8.23 1.59 -18.99
N ASP A 62 9.15 0.84 -18.40
CA ASP A 62 10.43 0.55 -19.04
C ASP A 62 10.33 -0.84 -19.66
N THR A 63 10.25 -0.81 -20.98
CA THR A 63 10.38 -1.92 -21.91
C THR A 63 11.65 -2.72 -21.65
N SER A 64 11.55 -4.05 -21.65
CA SER A 64 12.50 -4.81 -22.46
C SER A 64 11.77 -5.96 -23.15
N ASN A 65 11.43 -5.68 -24.40
CA ASN A 65 11.31 -6.66 -25.44
C ASN A 65 12.75 -7.08 -25.77
N GLU A 66 13.14 -8.32 -25.51
CA GLU A 66 14.22 -8.96 -26.26
C GLU A 66 14.02 -10.49 -26.27
N LYS A 67 13.41 -10.90 -27.40
CA LYS A 67 13.68 -12.09 -28.22
C LYS A 67 13.34 -13.49 -27.69
#